data_AF-A0A7C1PCA4-F1
#
_entry.id   AF-A0A7C1PCA4-F1
#
_cell.length_a   1.000
_cell.length_b   1.000
_cell.length_c   1.000
_cell.angle_alpha   90.00
_cell.angle_beta   90.00
_cell.angle_gamma   90.00
#
_symmetry.space_group_name_H-M   'P 1'
#
loop_
_entity.id
_entity.type
_entity.pdbx_description
1 polymer ?
#
loop_
_entity_poly.entity_id
_entity_poly.type
_entity_poly.pdbx_seq_one_letter_code
_entity_poly.pdbx_strand_id
1 'polypeptide(L)'
;MDWETYYPRGGHDDWETETASYSPDKFYTKSTDGKGHSETIYLKIHPTLARLMAEIIQSREIPEYRTAQDLIRDAVVHRIHYLRSRLAEKKVTVLKRIEAIQNLLAHEEMMAQYQEVIERASAVVRQLLQDPVPGARDEARRIIRDLYGEIAGITDSPYWREKYLSRLAAEFGPLLEEEEE
;
A
#
# COMPACT_ATOMS: atom_id res chain seq x y z
N MET A 1 -34.93 -7.18 -13.06
CA MET A 1 -34.41 -5.99 -12.36
C MET A 1 -33.91 -6.47 -11.02
N ASP A 2 -32.77 -7.15 -10.94
CA ASP A 2 -31.42 -6.77 -11.39
C ASP A 2 -30.79 -5.78 -10.41
N TRP A 3 -29.87 -6.29 -9.59
CA TRP A 3 -29.09 -5.56 -8.58
C TRP A 3 -27.59 -5.64 -8.86
N GLU A 4 -27.18 -6.11 -10.05
CA GLU A 4 -25.81 -5.94 -10.49
C GLU A 4 -25.56 -4.46 -10.83
N THR A 5 -24.32 -4.03 -10.59
CA THR A 5 -23.70 -2.76 -11.00
C THR A 5 -23.79 -1.61 -9.98
N TYR A 6 -22.71 -1.43 -9.19
CA TYR A 6 -21.88 -0.20 -9.16
C TYR A 6 -20.97 -0.20 -7.91
N TYR A 7 -19.73 -0.71 -8.03
CA TYR A 7 -18.51 -0.07 -7.51
C TYR A 7 -17.26 -0.84 -8.01
N PRO A 8 -16.35 -0.20 -8.74
CA PRO A 8 -15.04 -0.75 -9.09
C PRO A 8 -14.05 -0.49 -7.94
N ARG A 9 -13.17 -1.44 -7.66
CA ARG A 9 -11.94 -1.20 -6.88
C ARG A 9 -10.75 -1.76 -7.64
N GLY A 10 -9.81 -0.89 -7.97
CA GLY A 10 -8.41 -1.25 -8.20
C GLY A 10 -7.56 -0.48 -7.19
N GLY A 11 -6.68 -1.18 -6.49
CA GLY A 11 -5.73 -0.63 -5.51
C GLY A 11 -5.46 -1.61 -4.38
N HIS A 12 -4.48 -2.48 -4.61
CA HIS A 12 -4.08 -3.71 -3.88
C HIS A 12 -3.43 -3.39 -2.51
N ASP A 13 -3.68 -4.23 -1.49
CA ASP A 13 -3.12 -4.10 -0.13
C ASP A 13 -2.65 -5.49 0.34
N ASP A 14 -1.39 -5.61 0.77
CA ASP A 14 -0.52 -6.81 0.85
C ASP A 14 -0.90 -7.90 1.89
N TRP A 15 -2.20 -8.13 2.11
CA TRP A 15 -2.76 -9.26 2.84
C TRP A 15 -3.75 -10.07 1.98
N GLU A 16 -3.61 -10.02 0.66
CA GLU A 16 -4.50 -10.71 -0.27
C GLU A 16 -4.34 -12.24 -0.18
N THR A 17 -5.19 -12.86 0.63
CA THR A 17 -5.72 -14.18 0.26
C THR A 17 -6.46 -13.96 -1.06
N GLU A 18 -6.02 -14.62 -2.15
CA GLU A 18 -6.57 -14.51 -3.51
C GLU A 18 -8.08 -14.22 -3.49
N THR A 19 -8.42 -12.94 -3.60
CA THR A 19 -9.79 -12.42 -3.43
C THR A 19 -10.70 -12.91 -4.54
N ALA A 20 -10.14 -13.38 -5.66
CA ALA A 20 -10.85 -14.00 -6.76
C ALA A 20 -11.63 -15.28 -6.37
N SER A 21 -11.33 -15.90 -5.22
CA SER A 21 -11.95 -17.17 -4.80
C SER A 21 -12.84 -17.08 -3.55
N TYR A 22 -12.74 -15.98 -2.79
CA TYR A 22 -13.43 -15.81 -1.51
C TYR A 22 -14.91 -15.45 -1.73
N SER A 23 -15.81 -16.41 -1.50
CA SER A 23 -17.26 -16.19 -1.60
C SER A 23 -17.89 -16.37 -0.21
N PRO A 24 -18.47 -15.31 0.37
CA PRO A 24 -19.17 -15.39 1.65
C PRO A 24 -20.33 -16.40 1.67
N ASP A 25 -20.76 -16.87 0.50
CA ASP A 25 -21.86 -17.82 0.34
C ASP A 25 -21.37 -19.29 0.26
N LYS A 26 -20.06 -19.54 0.40
CA LYS A 26 -19.46 -20.87 0.35
C LYS A 26 -19.16 -21.43 1.73
N PHE A 27 -19.19 -22.76 1.83
CA PHE A 27 -18.76 -23.50 3.02
C PHE A 27 -17.22 -23.54 3.12
N TYR A 28 -16.66 -23.01 4.22
CA TYR A 28 -15.22 -22.95 4.48
C TYR A 28 -14.72 -24.19 5.24
N THR A 29 -14.60 -25.30 4.52
CA THR A 29 -14.30 -26.62 5.10
C THR A 29 -12.87 -27.11 4.85
N LYS A 30 -11.96 -26.27 4.37
CA LYS A 30 -10.53 -26.62 4.24
C LYS A 30 -9.75 -26.22 5.49
N SER A 31 -8.83 -27.07 5.93
CA SER A 31 -7.94 -26.82 7.07
C SER A 31 -6.59 -26.19 6.69
N THR A 32 -6.29 -26.11 5.39
CA THR A 32 -5.03 -25.59 4.87
C THR A 32 -5.27 -24.44 3.90
N ASP A 33 -4.33 -23.50 3.84
CA ASP A 33 -4.29 -22.48 2.80
C ASP A 33 -3.82 -23.05 1.43
N GLY A 34 -3.72 -22.19 0.41
CA GLY A 34 -3.23 -22.56 -0.92
C GLY A 34 -1.75 -22.98 -0.96
N LYS A 35 -1.01 -22.78 0.13
CA LYS A 35 0.41 -23.15 0.30
C LYS A 35 0.61 -24.35 1.24
N GLY A 36 -0.48 -24.92 1.76
CA GLY A 36 -0.44 -26.09 2.65
C GLY A 36 -0.18 -25.76 4.13
N HIS A 37 -0.22 -24.49 4.53
CA HIS A 37 -0.07 -24.12 5.94
C HIS A 37 -1.37 -24.29 6.72
N SER A 38 -1.26 -24.69 7.99
CA SER A 38 -2.39 -24.83 8.92
C SER A 38 -1.98 -24.46 10.33
N GLU A 39 -2.87 -23.80 11.06
CA GLU A 39 -2.71 -23.47 12.47
C GLU A 39 -3.72 -24.25 13.31
N THR A 40 -3.30 -24.73 14.49
CA THR A 40 -4.16 -25.50 15.39
C THR A 40 -4.70 -24.63 16.52
N ILE A 41 -6.01 -24.63 16.69
CA ILE A 41 -6.70 -23.91 17.77
C ILE A 41 -7.34 -24.92 18.72
N TYR A 42 -6.99 -24.83 20.00
CA TYR A 42 -7.63 -25.59 21.07
C TYR A 42 -8.65 -24.74 21.80
N LEU A 43 -9.90 -25.22 21.90
CA LEU A 43 -10.94 -24.53 22.62
C LEU A 43 -11.86 -25.50 23.36
N LYS A 44 -12.34 -25.10 24.53
CA LYS A 44 -13.35 -25.85 25.28
C LYS A 44 -14.74 -25.39 24.85
N ILE A 45 -15.59 -26.33 24.45
CA ILE A 45 -16.99 -26.07 24.13
C ILE A 45 -17.92 -26.67 25.19
N HIS A 46 -19.10 -26.09 25.33
CA HIS A 46 -20.14 -26.68 26.17
C HIS A 46 -20.56 -28.05 25.60
N PRO A 47 -20.74 -29.10 26.44
CA PRO A 47 -21.07 -30.46 25.96
C PRO A 47 -22.31 -30.53 25.08
N THR A 48 -23.33 -29.72 25.38
CA THR A 48 -24.55 -29.62 24.54
C THR A 48 -24.23 -29.18 23.12
N LEU A 49 -23.34 -28.21 22.93
CA LEU A 49 -22.93 -27.77 21.59
C LEU A 49 -22.17 -28.87 20.86
N ALA A 50 -21.28 -29.59 21.57
CA ALA A 50 -20.57 -30.73 21.00
C ALA A 50 -21.54 -31.80 20.48
N ARG A 51 -22.59 -32.10 21.26
CA ARG A 51 -23.63 -33.06 20.89
C ARG A 51 -24.45 -32.58 19.68
N LEU A 52 -24.89 -31.32 19.67
CA LEU A 52 -25.64 -30.76 18.55
C LEU A 52 -24.82 -30.79 17.24
N MET A 53 -23.53 -30.48 17.30
CA MET A 53 -22.65 -30.61 16.15
C MET A 53 -22.56 -32.06 15.69
N ALA A 54 -22.42 -33.02 16.60
CA ALA A 54 -22.39 -34.44 16.25
C ALA A 54 -23.68 -34.90 15.57
N GLU A 55 -24.85 -34.45 16.05
CA GLU A 55 -26.16 -34.74 15.44
C GLU A 55 -26.25 -34.19 14.01
N ILE A 56 -25.78 -32.96 13.76
CA ILE A 56 -25.73 -32.34 12.43
C ILE A 56 -24.82 -33.12 11.46
N ILE A 57 -23.64 -33.56 11.92
CA ILE A 57 -22.72 -34.33 11.07
C ILE A 57 -23.28 -35.73 10.79
N GLN A 58 -23.95 -36.34 11.77
CA GLN A 58 -24.55 -37.67 11.61
C GLN A 58 -25.76 -37.68 10.69
N SER A 59 -26.53 -36.58 10.63
CA SER A 59 -27.70 -36.50 9.75
C SER A 59 -27.32 -36.60 8.27
N ARG A 60 -26.09 -36.16 7.92
CA ARG A 60 -25.58 -36.09 6.53
C ARG A 60 -26.48 -35.29 5.58
N GLU A 61 -27.36 -34.46 6.11
CA GLU A 61 -28.23 -33.59 5.31
C GLU A 61 -27.43 -32.50 4.58
N ILE A 62 -26.27 -32.11 5.13
CA ILE A 62 -25.34 -31.13 4.53
C ILE A 62 -24.01 -31.85 4.23
N PRO A 63 -23.78 -32.30 2.99
CA PRO A 63 -22.64 -33.17 2.64
C PRO A 63 -21.27 -32.51 2.76
N GLU A 64 -21.21 -31.18 2.78
CA GLU A 64 -19.99 -30.39 2.95
C GLU A 64 -19.39 -30.53 4.36
N TYR A 65 -20.24 -30.81 5.36
CA TYR A 65 -19.82 -30.99 6.74
C TYR A 65 -19.58 -32.47 7.06
N ARG A 66 -18.34 -32.91 6.86
CA ARG A 66 -17.92 -34.30 7.14
C ARG A 66 -17.52 -34.50 8.59
N THR A 67 -17.05 -33.44 9.23
CA THR A 67 -16.55 -33.43 10.60
C THR A 67 -17.04 -32.21 11.35
N ALA A 68 -17.07 -32.28 12.69
CA ALA A 68 -17.39 -31.11 13.50
C ALA A 68 -16.40 -29.94 13.27
N GLN A 69 -15.17 -30.25 12.85
CA GLN A 69 -14.18 -29.23 12.51
C GLN A 69 -14.57 -28.44 11.25
N ASP A 70 -15.26 -29.06 10.30
CA ASP A 70 -15.75 -28.37 9.10
C ASP A 70 -16.77 -27.29 9.44
N LEU A 71 -17.70 -27.63 10.32
CA LEU A 71 -18.69 -26.68 10.84
C LEU A 71 -18.03 -25.54 11.63
N ILE A 72 -17.05 -25.85 12.48
CA ILE A 72 -16.35 -24.85 13.30
C ILE A 72 -15.55 -23.89 12.41
N ARG A 73 -14.81 -24.41 11.43
CA ARG A 73 -14.05 -23.57 10.49
C ARG A 73 -14.97 -22.64 9.72
N ASP A 74 -16.09 -23.16 9.23
CA ASP A 74 -17.09 -22.36 8.53
C ASP A 74 -17.68 -21.25 9.41
N ALA A 75 -18.12 -21.57 10.62
CA ALA A 75 -18.71 -20.62 11.55
C ALA A 75 -17.72 -19.51 11.96
N VAL A 76 -16.44 -19.87 12.16
CA VAL A 76 -15.38 -18.91 12.49
C VAL A 76 -15.13 -17.95 11.33
N VAL A 77 -15.02 -18.44 10.09
CA VAL A 77 -14.84 -17.59 8.92
C VAL A 77 -16.01 -16.61 8.78
N HIS A 78 -17.25 -17.12 8.74
CA HIS A 78 -18.43 -16.26 8.62
C HIS A 78 -18.52 -15.22 9.75
N ARG A 79 -18.22 -15.61 10.99
CA ARG A 79 -18.24 -14.69 12.12
C ARG A 79 -17.14 -13.62 12.01
N ILE A 80 -15.93 -13.98 11.59
CA ILE A 80 -14.83 -13.02 11.37
C ILE A 80 -15.23 -12.02 10.29
N HIS A 81 -15.83 -12.47 9.19
CA HIS A 81 -16.28 -11.59 8.12
C HIS A 81 -17.38 -10.63 8.57
N TYR A 82 -18.38 -11.14 9.29
CA TYR A 82 -19.41 -10.32 9.92
C TYR A 82 -18.82 -9.27 10.88
N LEU A 83 -17.85 -9.66 11.70
CA LEU A 83 -17.21 -8.73 12.63
C LEU A 83 -16.35 -7.70 11.90
N ARG A 84 -15.62 -8.10 10.85
CA ARG A 84 -14.81 -7.20 10.02
C ARG A 84 -15.67 -6.15 9.33
N SER A 85 -16.82 -6.53 8.76
CA SER A 85 -17.74 -5.57 8.13
C SER A 85 -18.30 -4.57 9.15
N ARG A 86 -18.67 -5.03 10.34
CA ARG A 86 -19.16 -4.17 11.43
C ARG A 86 -18.10 -3.27 12.05
N LEU A 87 -16.84 -3.72 12.11
CA LEU A 87 -15.73 -2.94 12.66
C LEU A 87 -15.21 -1.90 11.66
N ALA A 88 -15.21 -2.22 10.35
CA ALA A 88 -14.88 -1.28 9.29
C ALA A 88 -15.80 -0.05 9.28
N GLU A 89 -17.07 -0.21 9.69
CA GLU A 89 -18.03 0.89 9.81
C GLU A 89 -17.79 1.81 11.02
N LYS A 90 -17.00 1.41 12.02
CA LYS A 90 -16.94 2.16 13.30
C LYS A 90 -15.57 2.57 13.84
N LYS A 91 -14.43 2.05 13.38
CA LYS A 91 -13.11 2.51 13.88
C LYS A 91 -12.03 2.38 12.81
N VAL A 92 -11.42 3.51 12.43
CA VAL A 92 -10.03 3.51 11.94
C VAL A 92 -9.19 2.85 13.04
N THR A 93 -8.77 1.61 12.81
CA THR A 93 -7.99 0.82 13.76
C THR A 93 -6.69 1.55 14.11
N VAL A 94 -6.19 1.37 15.33
CA VAL A 94 -4.90 1.95 15.77
C VAL A 94 -3.78 1.60 14.79
N LEU A 95 -3.81 0.40 14.21
CA LEU A 95 -2.89 -0.03 13.15
C LEU A 95 -2.97 0.86 11.90
N LYS A 96 -4.16 1.17 11.37
CA LYS A 96 -4.31 2.10 10.23
C LYS A 96 -3.81 3.51 10.53
N ARG A 97 -3.89 3.94 11.79
CA ARG A 97 -3.30 5.23 12.21
C ARG A 97 -1.79 5.17 12.23
N ILE A 98 -1.22 4.06 12.71
CA ILE A 98 0.22 3.83 12.72
C ILE A 98 0.75 3.75 11.28
N GLU A 99 0.09 3.02 10.38
CA GLU A 99 0.44 2.95 8.95
C GLU A 99 0.38 4.33 8.29
N ALA A 100 -0.68 5.11 8.55
CA ALA A 100 -0.78 6.48 8.03
C ALA A 100 0.34 7.39 8.54
N ILE A 101 0.72 7.26 9.81
CA ILE A 101 1.84 8.01 10.41
C ILE A 101 3.17 7.54 9.79
N GLN A 102 3.38 6.24 9.61
CA GLN A 102 4.58 5.70 8.98
C GLN A 102 4.74 6.18 7.53
N ASN A 103 3.65 6.20 6.76
CA ASN A 103 3.66 6.72 5.39
C ASN A 103 3.98 8.22 5.36
N LEU A 104 3.45 8.98 6.33
CA LEU A 104 3.76 10.40 6.46
C LEU A 104 5.24 10.63 6.81
N LEU A 105 5.79 9.87 7.75
CA LEU A 105 7.20 9.97 8.15
C LEU A 105 8.15 9.55 7.00
N ALA A 106 7.82 8.47 6.28
CA ALA A 106 8.60 8.05 5.12
C ALA A 106 8.59 9.11 4.01
N HIS A 107 7.45 9.76 3.80
CA HIS A 107 7.35 10.88 2.87
C HIS A 107 8.15 12.10 3.35
N GLU A 108 8.12 12.45 4.64
CA GLU A 108 8.96 13.53 5.20
C GLU A 108 10.46 13.25 5.03
N GLU A 109 10.90 12.02 5.29
CA GLU A 109 12.31 11.61 5.17
C GLU A 109 12.79 11.67 3.72
N MET A 110 11.96 11.18 2.79
CA MET A 110 12.21 11.30 1.36
C MET A 110 12.34 12.77 0.93
N MET A 111 11.47 13.66 1.44
CA MET A 111 11.53 15.09 1.12
C MET A 111 12.77 15.77 1.69
N ALA A 112 13.22 15.39 2.89
CA ALA A 112 14.45 15.89 3.47
C ALA A 112 15.67 15.53 2.61
N GLN A 113 15.71 14.31 2.08
CA GLN A 113 16.77 13.86 1.17
C GLN A 113 16.79 14.65 -0.14
N TYR A 114 15.64 14.85 -0.78
CA TYR A 114 15.56 15.66 -2.01
C TYR A 114 16.00 17.10 -1.77
N GLN A 115 15.56 17.70 -0.67
CA GLN A 115 16.00 19.03 -0.28
C GLN A 115 17.52 19.10 -0.15
N GLU A 116 18.13 18.14 0.54
CA GLU A 116 19.59 18.11 0.73
C GLU A 116 20.36 17.96 -0.59
N VAL A 117 19.89 17.10 -1.49
CA VAL A 117 20.49 16.93 -2.83
C VAL A 117 20.42 18.24 -3.62
N ILE A 118 19.27 18.91 -3.61
CA ILE A 118 19.08 20.19 -4.28
C ILE A 118 20.03 21.25 -3.70
N GLU A 119 20.13 21.38 -2.37
CA GLU A 119 21.05 22.35 -1.75
C GLU A 119 22.51 22.10 -2.15
N ARG A 120 22.94 20.83 -2.14
CA ARG A 120 24.31 20.47 -2.51
C ARG A 120 24.59 20.76 -3.98
N ALA A 121 23.67 20.41 -4.88
CA ALA A 121 23.80 20.68 -6.30
C ALA A 121 23.81 22.20 -6.57
N SER A 122 22.91 22.96 -5.95
CA SER A 122 22.91 24.43 -6.02
C SER A 122 24.24 25.03 -5.55
N ALA A 123 24.82 24.50 -4.46
CA ALA A 123 26.10 24.97 -3.95
C ALA A 123 27.26 24.72 -4.94
N VAL A 124 27.32 23.53 -5.53
CA VAL A 124 28.31 23.18 -6.56
C VAL A 124 28.18 24.09 -7.78
N VAL A 125 26.96 24.34 -8.24
CA VAL A 125 26.69 25.21 -9.38
C VAL A 125 27.11 26.64 -9.09
N ARG A 126 26.77 27.19 -7.92
CA ARG A 126 27.23 28.52 -7.51
C ARG A 126 28.76 28.61 -7.46
N GLN A 127 29.44 27.57 -7.00
CA GLN A 127 30.90 27.51 -6.99
C GLN A 127 31.48 27.52 -8.41
N LEU A 128 30.94 26.71 -9.31
CA LEU A 128 31.37 26.65 -10.72
C LEU A 128 31.14 27.97 -11.46
N LEU A 129 30.06 28.68 -11.16
CA LEU A 129 29.79 30.00 -11.76
C LEU A 129 30.77 31.09 -11.32
N GLN A 130 31.47 30.88 -10.19
CA GLN A 130 32.52 31.77 -9.69
C GLN A 130 33.93 31.32 -10.13
N ASP A 131 34.05 30.13 -10.70
CA ASP A 131 35.33 29.56 -11.11
C ASP A 131 35.81 30.21 -12.42
N PRO A 132 37.02 30.80 -12.45
CA PRO A 132 37.57 31.40 -13.67
C PRO A 132 38.03 30.36 -14.73
N VAL A 133 37.94 29.06 -14.45
CA VAL A 133 38.32 28.00 -15.40
C VAL A 133 37.39 28.02 -16.64
N PRO A 134 37.95 28.06 -17.86
CA PRO A 134 37.16 27.92 -19.09
C PRO A 134 36.34 26.61 -19.10
N GLY A 135 35.04 26.70 -19.37
CA GLY A 135 34.11 25.57 -19.37
C GLY A 135 33.39 25.30 -18.04
N ALA A 136 33.74 25.99 -16.95
CA ALA A 136 33.05 25.83 -15.66
C ALA A 136 31.56 26.21 -15.73
N ARG A 137 31.21 27.22 -16.53
CA ARG A 137 29.81 27.62 -16.78
C ARG A 137 29.02 26.53 -17.53
N ASP A 138 29.64 25.87 -18.51
CA ASP A 138 28.99 24.81 -19.28
C ASP A 138 28.74 23.58 -18.40
N GLU A 139 29.68 23.24 -17.53
CA GLU A 139 29.52 22.17 -16.53
C GLU A 139 28.43 22.51 -15.50
N ALA A 140 28.38 23.76 -15.03
CA ALA A 140 27.31 24.25 -14.16
C ALA A 140 25.94 24.12 -14.83
N ARG A 141 25.87 24.43 -16.13
CA ARG A 141 24.66 24.28 -16.94
C ARG A 141 24.24 22.81 -17.07
N ARG A 142 25.19 21.91 -17.36
CA ARG A 142 24.95 20.47 -17.46
C ARG A 142 24.34 19.91 -16.18
N ILE A 143 24.94 20.22 -15.03
CA ILE A 143 24.47 19.75 -13.71
C ILE A 143 23.04 20.22 -13.43
N ILE A 144 22.71 21.47 -13.72
CA ILE A 144 21.37 22.01 -13.50
C ILE A 144 20.34 21.41 -14.46
N ARG A 145 20.68 21.17 -15.74
CA ARG A 145 19.77 20.48 -16.68
C ARG A 145 19.51 19.05 -16.25
N ASP A 146 20.55 18.31 -15.85
CA ASP A 146 20.42 16.93 -15.37
C ASP A 146 19.51 16.89 -14.14
N LEU A 147 19.74 17.77 -13.15
CA LEU A 147 18.90 17.87 -11.97
C LEU A 147 17.45 18.27 -12.28
N TYR A 148 17.25 19.21 -13.21
CA TYR A 148 15.92 19.64 -13.63
C TYR A 148 15.16 18.48 -14.30
N GLY A 149 15.83 17.69 -15.16
CA GLY A 149 15.27 16.51 -15.82
C GLY A 149 14.85 15.43 -14.82
N GLU A 150 15.72 15.11 -13.86
CA GLU A 150 15.43 14.15 -12.78
C GLU A 150 14.20 14.55 -11.96
N ILE A 151 14.11 15.83 -11.56
CA ILE A 151 12.96 16.34 -10.80
C ILE A 151 11.69 16.38 -11.65
N ALA A 152 11.78 16.76 -12.92
CA ALA A 152 10.64 16.76 -13.84
C ALA A 152 10.08 15.35 -14.05
N GLY A 153 10.93 14.32 -13.99
CA GLY A 153 10.57 12.91 -14.07
C GLY A 153 9.81 12.37 -12.85
N ILE A 154 9.78 13.09 -11.72
CA ILE A 154 9.02 12.68 -10.53
C ILE A 154 7.52 12.75 -10.82
N THR A 155 6.86 11.60 -10.93
CA THR A 155 5.41 11.51 -11.22
C THR A 155 4.56 11.30 -9.97
N ASP A 156 5.13 10.65 -8.95
CA ASP A 156 4.41 10.24 -7.75
C ASP A 156 4.11 11.40 -6.78
N SER A 157 4.69 12.58 -6.99
CA SER A 157 4.45 13.75 -6.14
C SER A 157 4.42 15.09 -6.88
N PRO A 158 3.25 15.46 -7.46
CA PRO A 158 3.11 16.66 -8.29
C PRO A 158 3.47 17.97 -7.57
N TYR A 159 3.07 18.10 -6.29
CA TYR A 159 3.32 19.30 -5.50
C TYR A 159 4.82 19.56 -5.29
N TRP A 160 5.59 18.52 -4.92
CA TRP A 160 7.02 18.68 -4.66
C TRP A 160 7.81 18.89 -5.93
N ARG A 161 7.46 18.18 -7.01
CA ARG A 161 8.01 18.47 -8.34
C ARG A 161 7.84 19.95 -8.66
N GLU A 162 6.63 20.47 -8.60
CA GLU A 162 6.35 21.87 -8.94
C GLU A 162 7.11 22.85 -8.03
N LYS A 163 7.14 22.58 -6.72
CA LYS A 163 7.90 23.38 -5.75
C LYS A 163 9.39 23.44 -6.08
N TYR A 164 10.02 22.29 -6.37
CA TYR A 164 11.45 22.23 -6.63
C TYR A 164 11.83 22.78 -8.01
N LEU A 165 11.02 22.49 -9.05
CA LEU A 165 11.22 23.09 -10.37
C LEU A 165 11.07 24.61 -10.33
N SER A 166 10.08 25.13 -9.61
CA SER A 166 9.88 26.57 -9.42
C SER A 166 11.08 27.21 -8.73
N ARG A 167 11.66 26.52 -7.74
CA ARG A 167 12.88 26.99 -7.06
C ARG A 167 14.08 27.01 -7.99
N LEU A 168 14.34 25.93 -8.74
CA LEU A 168 15.46 25.85 -9.67
C LEU A 168 15.32 26.88 -10.80
N ALA A 169 14.11 27.11 -11.31
CA ALA A 169 13.84 28.14 -12.29
C ALA A 169 14.08 29.55 -11.73
N ALA A 170 13.66 29.82 -10.48
CA ALA A 170 13.91 31.10 -9.85
C ALA A 170 15.40 31.37 -9.60
N GLU A 171 16.18 30.33 -9.29
CA GLU A 171 17.60 30.46 -8.93
C GLU A 171 18.54 30.40 -10.14
N PHE A 172 18.25 29.53 -11.11
CA PHE A 172 19.13 29.22 -12.24
C PHE A 172 18.42 29.32 -13.60
N GLY A 173 17.24 29.95 -13.68
CA GLY A 173 16.49 30.16 -14.93
C GLY A 173 17.34 30.66 -16.11
N PRO A 174 18.23 31.66 -15.93
CA PRO A 174 19.10 32.12 -17.02
C PRO A 174 20.02 31.04 -17.60
N LEU A 175 20.45 30.05 -16.80
CA LEU A 175 21.27 28.94 -17.28
C LEU A 175 20.43 27.88 -18.03
N LEU A 176 19.14 27.79 -17.71
CA LEU A 176 18.19 26.86 -18.33
C LEU A 176 17.67 27.38 -19.68
N GLU A 177 17.56 28.70 -19.84
CA GLU A 177 17.01 29.37 -21.04
C GLU A 177 18.06 29.68 -22.13
N GLU A 178 19.36 29.57 -21.84
CA GLU A 178 20.42 29.72 -22.83
C GLU A 178 20.40 28.51 -23.81
N GLU A 179 19.60 28.63 -24.89
CA GLU A 179 19.67 27.78 -26.09
C GLU A 179 21.00 28.00 -26.84
N GLU A 180 21.51 26.94 -27.48
CA GLU A 180 22.74 26.95 -28.28
C GLU A 180 22.63 27.96 -29.45
N GLU A 181 23.41 29.05 -29.40
CA GLU A 181 23.82 29.82 -30.59
C GLU A 181 24.88 29.04 -31.39
#